data_AF-A0A2N3IK98-F1
#
_entry.id   AF-A0A2N3IK98-F1
#
_cell.length_a   1.000
_cell.length_b   1.000
_cell.length_c   1.000
_cell.angle_alpha   90.00
_cell.angle_beta   90.00
_cell.angle_gamma   90.00
#
_symmetry.space_group_name_H-M   'P 1'
#
loop_
_entity.id
_entity.type
_entity.pdbx_description
1 polymer ?
#
loop_
_entity_poly.entity_id
_entity_poly.type
_entity_poly.pdbx_seq_one_letter_code
_entity_poly.pdbx_strand_id
1 'polypeptide(L)'
;MSFQLGVLIIHGIGNQTPAYANQFIKDLQEKIRLYDKNPDVVKMMPTTWATEIQPDEEELWRNVSKGEPLNFGKLRKFLISYVGDSVAYAGTPNKSNGIYQKIHRNIHETLEKLYIDLGKQDKPLIIIAHSFGTQIISDYIWDRQKAIRENTSDFLADNPFESMQTLVGLFTFGSCIPFFTLGYHPLQAIEFPIPQLPEEWKSKARWFNFYDVDDVLGYPLKDLSESYNKSVNADIEVNVGNWLQSWNPLCHFGYWRDDDCLNSIAEFISGWI
;
A
#
# COMPACT_ATOMS: atom_id res chain seq x y z
N MET A 1 -23.42 7.97 -12.63
CA MET A 1 -22.14 8.17 -13.34
C MET A 1 -21.46 6.81 -13.46
N SER A 2 -20.73 6.53 -14.54
CA SER A 2 -20.00 5.27 -14.71
C SER A 2 -18.51 5.53 -14.47
N PHE A 3 -17.94 4.92 -13.44
CA PHE A 3 -16.51 5.02 -13.16
C PHE A 3 -15.71 4.26 -14.22
N GLN A 4 -14.56 4.79 -14.64
CA GLN A 4 -13.68 4.21 -15.67
C GLN A 4 -12.43 3.55 -15.07
N LEU A 5 -12.05 3.97 -13.86
CA LEU A 5 -10.80 3.58 -13.20
C LEU A 5 -11.04 3.40 -11.69
N GLY A 6 -10.48 2.33 -11.12
CA GLY A 6 -10.47 2.10 -9.67
C GLY A 6 -9.13 2.46 -9.04
N VAL A 7 -9.15 3.07 -7.86
CA VAL A 7 -7.96 3.35 -7.05
C VAL A 7 -8.20 2.84 -5.63
N LEU A 8 -7.40 1.87 -5.21
CA LEU A 8 -7.33 1.41 -3.83
C LEU A 8 -6.22 2.19 -3.10
N ILE A 9 -6.53 2.74 -1.93
CA ILE A 9 -5.57 3.47 -1.10
C ILE A 9 -5.39 2.68 0.19
N ILE A 10 -4.16 2.40 0.59
CA ILE A 10 -3.84 1.70 1.83
C ILE A 10 -2.83 2.50 2.67
N HIS A 11 -3.12 2.60 3.96
CA HIS A 11 -2.29 3.33 4.91
C HIS A 11 -1.15 2.48 5.49
N GLY A 12 -0.15 3.18 6.02
CA GLY A 12 0.88 2.64 6.90
C GLY A 12 0.43 2.39 8.33
N ILE A 13 1.38 2.06 9.21
CA ILE A 13 1.07 1.88 10.64
C ILE A 13 0.49 3.15 11.27
N GLY A 14 -0.42 2.95 12.22
CA GLY A 14 -1.04 4.01 13.01
C GLY A 14 -2.55 3.82 13.13
N ASN A 15 -3.13 4.47 14.15
CA ASN A 15 -4.57 4.52 14.33
C ASN A 15 -5.18 5.38 13.22
N GLN A 16 -5.64 4.72 12.16
CA GLN A 16 -6.26 5.38 11.01
C GLN A 16 -7.77 5.16 11.06
N THR A 17 -8.49 6.27 11.22
CA THR A 17 -9.94 6.28 10.98
C THR A 17 -10.20 6.12 9.48
N PRO A 18 -11.40 5.69 9.07
CA PRO A 18 -11.77 5.61 7.64
C PRO A 18 -11.57 6.91 6.85
N ALA A 19 -11.44 8.05 7.52
CA ALA A 19 -11.26 9.36 6.91
C ALA A 19 -9.79 9.72 6.58
N TYR A 20 -8.81 8.86 6.86
CA TYR A 20 -7.38 9.19 6.73
C TYR A 20 -7.00 9.68 5.32
N ALA A 21 -7.63 9.13 4.28
CA ALA A 21 -7.31 9.45 2.88
C ALA A 21 -8.09 10.65 2.35
N ASN A 22 -9.03 11.24 3.10
CA ASN A 22 -9.96 12.24 2.56
C ASN A 22 -9.24 13.46 1.96
N GLN A 23 -8.23 13.97 2.66
CA GLN A 23 -7.47 15.12 2.18
C GLN A 23 -6.63 14.74 0.95
N PHE A 24 -5.92 13.61 0.99
CA PHE A 24 -5.15 13.11 -0.15
C PHE A 24 -6.02 12.91 -1.40
N ILE A 25 -7.20 12.29 -1.26
CA ILE A 25 -8.16 12.12 -2.36
C ILE A 25 -8.55 13.49 -2.92
N LYS A 26 -8.87 14.46 -2.06
CA LYS A 26 -9.27 15.79 -2.49
C LYS A 26 -8.15 16.49 -3.26
N ASP A 27 -6.93 16.46 -2.73
CA ASP A 27 -5.76 17.07 -3.36
C ASP A 27 -5.45 16.38 -4.70
N LEU A 28 -5.53 15.05 -4.76
CA LEU A 28 -5.33 14.30 -5.99
C LEU A 28 -6.40 14.62 -7.05
N GLN A 29 -7.67 14.76 -6.65
CA GLN A 29 -8.74 15.20 -7.56
C GLN A 29 -8.49 16.62 -8.08
N GLU A 30 -7.98 17.54 -7.25
CA GLU A 30 -7.59 18.88 -7.69
C GLU A 30 -6.45 18.83 -8.71
N LYS A 31 -5.42 18.00 -8.49
CA LYS A 31 -4.34 17.80 -9.47
C LYS A 31 -4.83 17.19 -10.79
N ILE A 32 -5.73 16.20 -10.76
CA ILE A 32 -6.32 15.62 -11.98
C ILE A 32 -7.06 16.70 -12.80
N ARG A 33 -7.77 17.63 -12.15
CA ARG A 33 -8.44 18.73 -12.86
C ARG A 33 -7.46 19.66 -13.58
N LEU A 34 -6.22 19.79 -13.10
CA LEU A 34 -5.18 20.60 -13.76
C LEU A 34 -4.71 19.98 -15.09
N TYR A 35 -4.99 18.69 -15.32
CA TYR A 35 -4.75 18.00 -16.60
C TYR A 35 -5.97 18.05 -17.55
N ASP A 36 -6.95 18.92 -17.30
CA ASP A 36 -8.22 19.01 -18.04
C ASP A 36 -9.03 17.70 -18.05
N LYS A 37 -8.89 16.88 -17.00
CA LYS A 37 -9.62 15.62 -16.83
C LYS A 37 -10.70 15.72 -15.77
N ASN A 38 -11.73 14.88 -15.90
CA ASN A 38 -12.82 14.79 -14.92
C ASN A 38 -12.50 13.75 -13.84
N PRO A 39 -12.15 14.13 -12.61
CA PRO A 39 -11.86 13.17 -11.54
C PRO A 39 -13.08 12.32 -11.11
N ASP A 40 -14.30 12.72 -11.44
CA ASP A 40 -15.52 12.00 -11.03
C ASP A 40 -15.69 10.65 -11.74
N VAL A 41 -14.89 10.38 -12.78
CA VAL A 41 -14.83 9.05 -13.43
C VAL A 41 -13.86 8.09 -12.72
N VAL A 42 -13.14 8.54 -11.69
CA VAL A 42 -12.20 7.73 -10.91
C VAL A 42 -12.83 7.38 -9.56
N LYS A 43 -12.98 6.08 -9.28
CA LYS A 43 -13.44 5.64 -7.96
C LYS A 43 -12.24 5.39 -7.06
N MET A 44 -12.05 6.26 -6.07
CA MET A 44 -11.00 6.10 -5.05
C MET A 44 -11.61 5.54 -3.76
N MET A 45 -11.02 4.49 -3.20
CA MET A 45 -11.48 3.85 -1.97
C MET A 45 -10.30 3.58 -1.02
N PRO A 46 -10.29 4.20 0.18
CA PRO A 46 -9.37 3.81 1.23
C PRO A 46 -9.79 2.48 1.87
N THR A 47 -8.82 1.62 2.13
CA THR A 47 -8.98 0.42 2.98
C THR A 47 -8.27 0.62 4.32
N THR A 48 -8.72 -0.11 5.34
CA THR A 48 -8.15 -0.11 6.70
C THR A 48 -7.84 -1.52 7.17
N TRP A 49 -6.64 -1.75 7.66
CA TRP A 49 -6.21 -3.03 8.20
C TRP A 49 -5.90 -2.99 9.71
N ALA A 50 -5.57 -1.82 10.25
CA ALA A 50 -5.13 -1.65 11.63
C ALA A 50 -6.21 -2.05 12.67
N THR A 51 -7.49 -2.07 12.29
CA THR A 51 -8.60 -2.49 13.16
C THR A 51 -8.44 -3.88 13.73
N GLU A 52 -7.65 -4.76 13.08
CA GLU A 52 -7.42 -6.13 13.53
C GLU A 52 -6.39 -6.23 14.67
N ILE A 53 -5.49 -5.26 14.81
CA ILE A 53 -4.35 -5.32 15.74
C ILE A 53 -4.44 -4.21 16.81
N GLN A 54 -5.01 -3.06 16.46
CA GLN A 54 -5.06 -1.87 17.30
C GLN A 54 -5.57 -2.09 18.74
N PRO A 55 -6.63 -2.87 19.00
CA PRO A 55 -7.08 -3.10 20.38
C PRO A 55 -5.99 -3.73 21.26
N ASP A 56 -5.23 -4.68 20.70
CA ASP A 56 -4.15 -5.39 21.39
C ASP A 56 -2.94 -4.47 21.60
N GLU A 57 -2.62 -3.61 20.62
CA GLU A 57 -1.56 -2.60 20.75
C GLU A 57 -1.86 -1.60 21.87
N GLU A 58 -3.11 -1.11 21.93
CA GLU A 58 -3.54 -0.15 22.95
C GLU A 58 -3.51 -0.79 24.34
N GLU A 59 -3.89 -2.06 24.45
CA GLU A 59 -3.76 -2.82 25.69
C GLU A 59 -2.31 -2.99 26.11
N LEU A 60 -1.44 -3.39 25.17
CA LEU A 60 0.00 -3.53 25.43
C LEU A 60 0.58 -2.19 25.91
N TRP A 61 0.30 -1.09 25.20
CA TRP A 61 0.76 0.24 25.60
C TRP A 61 0.25 0.61 26.99
N ARG A 62 -1.04 0.40 27.28
CA ARG A 62 -1.61 0.64 28.62
C ARG A 62 -0.87 -0.17 29.68
N ASN A 63 -0.53 -1.43 29.41
CA ASN A 63 0.13 -2.32 30.37
C ASN A 63 1.59 -1.94 30.64
N VAL A 64 2.38 -1.65 29.59
CA VAL A 64 3.80 -1.30 29.74
C VAL A 64 4.03 0.13 30.25
N SER A 65 3.01 0.99 30.17
CA SER A 65 3.08 2.38 30.64
C SER A 65 2.47 2.62 32.03
N LYS A 66 1.99 1.57 32.74
CA LYS A 66 1.42 1.73 34.10
C LYS A 66 2.44 2.08 35.19
N GLY A 67 3.71 1.79 34.94
CA GLY A 67 4.80 2.02 35.90
C GLY A 67 5.36 3.43 35.81
N GLU A 68 6.66 3.56 36.07
CA GLU A 68 7.39 4.83 35.95
C GLU A 68 7.25 5.44 34.55
N PRO A 69 7.21 6.79 34.42
CA PRO A 69 7.18 7.46 33.13
C PRO A 69 8.32 7.00 32.22
N LEU A 70 7.99 6.39 31.09
CA LEU A 70 8.97 5.93 30.11
C LEU A 70 9.52 7.12 29.31
N ASN A 71 10.83 7.31 29.35
CA ASN A 71 11.52 8.21 28.42
C ASN A 71 11.22 7.81 26.96
N PHE A 72 11.09 8.81 26.09
CA PHE A 72 10.76 8.63 24.69
C PHE A 72 9.41 7.94 24.44
N GLY A 73 8.41 8.16 25.29
CA GLY A 73 7.10 7.49 25.20
C GLY A 73 6.45 7.52 23.81
N LYS A 74 6.55 8.62 23.06
CA LYS A 74 6.05 8.70 21.68
C LYS A 74 6.77 7.74 20.73
N LEU A 75 8.11 7.71 20.77
CA LEU A 75 8.92 6.80 19.97
C LEU A 75 8.69 5.34 20.38
N ARG A 76 8.59 5.05 21.67
CA ARG A 76 8.27 3.70 22.17
C ARG A 76 6.89 3.23 21.70
N LYS A 77 5.88 4.11 21.77
CA LYS A 77 4.54 3.80 21.25
C LYS A 77 4.60 3.55 19.73
N PHE A 78 5.33 4.37 18.99
CA PHE A 78 5.55 4.15 17.56
C PHE A 78 6.22 2.80 17.27
N LEU A 79 7.29 2.44 18.01
CA LEU A 79 7.97 1.16 17.85
C LEU A 79 7.08 -0.03 18.23
N ILE A 80 6.25 0.11 19.26
CA ILE A 80 5.25 -0.91 19.60
C ILE A 80 4.30 -1.09 18.43
N SER A 81 3.83 -0.01 17.81
CA SER A 81 2.98 -0.15 16.65
C SER A 81 3.70 -0.74 15.46
N TYR A 82 4.89 -0.25 15.14
CA TYR A 82 5.61 -0.71 13.98
C TYR A 82 6.06 -2.16 14.10
N VAL A 83 6.80 -2.48 15.16
CA VAL A 83 7.32 -3.83 15.38
C VAL A 83 6.21 -4.79 15.80
N GLY A 84 5.29 -4.34 16.65
CA GLY A 84 4.16 -5.14 17.11
C GLY A 84 3.25 -5.55 15.97
N ASP A 85 2.84 -4.62 15.10
CA ASP A 85 2.03 -4.93 13.92
C ASP A 85 2.76 -5.86 12.97
N SER A 86 4.05 -5.62 12.73
CA SER A 86 4.89 -6.49 11.88
C SER A 86 4.97 -7.92 12.41
N VAL A 87 5.15 -8.10 13.72
CA VAL A 87 5.22 -9.42 14.37
C VAL A 87 3.85 -10.10 14.38
N ALA A 88 2.79 -9.37 14.69
CA ALA A 88 1.43 -9.88 14.69
C ALA A 88 1.00 -10.31 13.27
N TYR A 89 1.39 -9.53 12.26
CA TYR A 89 1.15 -9.82 10.84
C TYR A 89 1.95 -11.02 10.35
N ALA A 90 3.23 -11.15 10.71
CA ALA A 90 4.03 -12.33 10.36
C ALA A 90 3.51 -13.61 11.03
N GLY A 91 2.85 -13.46 12.19
CA GLY A 91 2.28 -14.54 12.96
C GLY A 91 3.31 -15.25 13.86
N THR A 92 2.82 -16.19 14.66
CA THR A 92 3.66 -16.99 15.57
C THR A 92 3.83 -18.41 15.05
N PRO A 93 5.02 -19.03 15.20
CA PRO A 93 5.22 -20.43 14.87
C PRO A 93 4.15 -21.33 15.50
N ASN A 94 3.66 -22.33 14.75
CA ASN A 94 2.67 -23.31 15.18
C ASN A 94 1.25 -22.77 15.49
N LYS A 95 0.90 -21.57 15.03
CA LYS A 95 -0.49 -21.08 15.02
C LYS A 95 -0.90 -20.65 13.62
N SER A 96 -2.16 -20.87 13.26
CA SER A 96 -2.71 -20.29 12.02
C SER A 96 -2.64 -18.76 12.11
N ASN A 97 -2.17 -18.13 11.04
CA ASN A 97 -2.01 -16.69 11.00
C ASN A 97 -3.35 -16.01 10.70
N GLY A 98 -4.22 -15.96 11.71
CA GLY A 98 -5.55 -15.37 11.60
C GLY A 98 -5.52 -13.86 11.31
N ILE A 99 -4.51 -13.13 11.81
CA ILE A 99 -4.37 -11.69 11.59
C ILE A 99 -4.08 -11.40 10.11
N TYR A 100 -3.11 -12.10 9.52
CA TYR A 100 -2.82 -12.00 8.09
C TYR A 100 -4.06 -12.26 7.23
N GLN A 101 -4.80 -13.34 7.52
CA GLN A 101 -6.02 -13.69 6.78
C GLN A 101 -7.14 -12.64 6.93
N LYS A 102 -7.31 -12.07 8.12
CA LYS A 102 -8.30 -11.01 8.37
C LYS A 102 -7.94 -9.71 7.64
N ILE A 103 -6.66 -9.31 7.68
CA ILE A 103 -6.18 -8.13 6.96
C ILE A 103 -6.40 -8.29 5.46
N HIS A 104 -6.05 -9.45 4.89
CA HIS A 104 -6.29 -9.74 3.47
C HIS A 104 -7.78 -9.72 3.14
N ARG A 105 -8.65 -10.21 4.04
CA ARG A 105 -10.11 -10.13 3.88
C ARG A 105 -10.60 -8.68 3.86
N ASN A 106 -10.10 -7.81 4.74
CA ASN A 106 -10.50 -6.39 4.76
C ASN A 106 -10.13 -5.66 3.45
N ILE A 107 -8.97 -6.00 2.88
CA ILE A 107 -8.53 -5.51 1.57
C ILE A 107 -9.47 -6.01 0.48
N HIS A 108 -9.74 -7.32 0.47
CA HIS A 108 -10.65 -7.94 -0.49
C HIS A 108 -12.06 -7.35 -0.44
N GLU A 109 -12.65 -7.16 0.75
CA GLU A 109 -13.97 -6.54 0.91
C GLU A 109 -14.01 -5.10 0.38
N THR A 110 -12.88 -4.39 0.40
CA THR A 110 -12.77 -3.05 -0.20
C THR A 110 -12.69 -3.15 -1.72
N LEU A 111 -11.95 -4.12 -2.25
CA LEU A 111 -11.87 -4.41 -3.69
C LEU A 111 -13.21 -4.86 -4.26
N GLU A 112 -13.98 -5.69 -3.56
CA GLU A 112 -15.31 -6.12 -3.96
C GLU A 112 -16.25 -4.91 -4.09
N LYS A 113 -16.24 -4.01 -3.10
CA LYS A 113 -17.01 -2.74 -3.15
C LYS A 113 -16.58 -1.88 -4.32
N LEU A 114 -15.27 -1.78 -4.57
CA LEU A 114 -14.72 -1.03 -5.69
C LEU A 114 -15.16 -1.63 -7.03
N TYR A 115 -15.14 -2.96 -7.16
CA TYR A 115 -15.60 -3.70 -8.34
C TYR A 115 -17.11 -3.49 -8.59
N ILE A 116 -17.93 -3.51 -7.54
CA ILE A 116 -19.37 -3.20 -7.61
C ILE A 116 -19.59 -1.78 -8.12
N ASP A 117 -18.89 -0.78 -7.56
CA ASP A 117 -18.99 0.61 -7.99
C ASP A 117 -18.55 0.80 -9.45
N LEU A 118 -17.54 0.05 -9.88
CA LEU A 118 -17.07 -0.02 -11.27
C LEU A 118 -18.07 -0.72 -12.21
N GLY A 119 -19.20 -1.21 -11.70
CA GLY A 119 -20.25 -1.86 -12.48
C GLY A 119 -19.99 -3.33 -12.76
N LYS A 120 -19.17 -4.00 -11.93
CA LYS A 120 -18.74 -5.39 -12.09
C LYS A 120 -18.06 -5.63 -13.45
N GLN A 121 -17.12 -4.76 -13.77
CA GLN A 121 -16.32 -4.82 -15.00
C GLN A 121 -14.84 -4.79 -14.63
N ASP A 122 -14.05 -5.57 -15.35
CA ASP A 122 -12.58 -5.64 -15.22
C ASP A 122 -11.93 -4.36 -15.76
N LYS A 123 -12.14 -3.25 -15.05
CA LYS A 123 -11.55 -1.94 -15.34
C LYS A 123 -10.14 -1.83 -14.76
N PRO A 124 -9.30 -0.91 -15.27
CA PRO A 124 -7.95 -0.74 -14.74
C PRO A 124 -7.98 -0.39 -13.24
N LEU A 125 -7.07 -0.98 -12.49
CA LEU A 125 -6.88 -0.80 -11.06
C LEU A 125 -5.53 -0.12 -10.78
N ILE A 126 -5.54 0.85 -9.88
CA ILE A 126 -4.35 1.45 -9.30
C ILE A 126 -4.35 1.19 -7.79
N ILE A 127 -3.19 0.89 -7.23
CA ILE A 127 -3.01 0.81 -5.78
C ILE A 127 -2.00 1.86 -5.35
N ILE A 128 -2.34 2.62 -4.31
CA ILE A 128 -1.47 3.58 -3.64
C ILE A 128 -1.27 3.10 -2.21
N ALA A 129 -0.04 2.74 -1.86
CA ALA A 129 0.30 2.11 -0.61
C ALA A 129 1.40 2.87 0.13
N HIS A 130 1.28 2.95 1.45
CA HIS A 130 2.24 3.67 2.28
C HIS A 130 2.81 2.77 3.38
N SER A 131 4.12 2.87 3.63
CA SER A 131 4.78 2.22 4.77
C SER A 131 4.47 0.72 4.80
N PHE A 132 4.00 0.19 5.93
CA PHE A 132 3.60 -1.20 6.10
C PHE A 132 2.45 -1.65 5.19
N GLY A 133 1.61 -0.72 4.72
CA GLY A 133 0.64 -0.99 3.67
C GLY A 133 1.30 -1.47 2.37
N THR A 134 2.55 -1.07 2.09
CA THR A 134 3.31 -1.56 0.92
C THR A 134 3.64 -3.04 1.03
N GLN A 135 4.07 -3.50 2.22
CA GLN A 135 4.32 -4.92 2.47
C GLN A 135 3.01 -5.72 2.39
N ILE A 136 1.95 -5.23 3.03
CA ILE A 136 0.65 -5.90 3.04
C ILE A 136 0.11 -6.09 1.61
N ILE A 137 0.18 -5.07 0.76
CA ILE A 137 -0.25 -5.17 -0.64
C ILE A 137 0.67 -6.08 -1.45
N SER A 138 1.98 -6.03 -1.22
CA SER A 138 2.92 -6.95 -1.89
C SER A 138 2.55 -8.40 -1.60
N ASP A 139 2.30 -8.74 -0.34
CA ASP A 139 1.88 -10.08 0.07
C ASP A 139 0.48 -10.45 -0.46
N TYR A 140 -0.46 -9.49 -0.46
CA TYR A 140 -1.80 -9.69 -1.03
C TYR A 140 -1.73 -10.07 -2.51
N ILE A 141 -0.98 -9.30 -3.31
CA ILE A 141 -0.78 -9.56 -4.75
C ILE A 141 -0.03 -10.88 -4.94
N TRP A 142 1.03 -11.11 -4.16
CA TRP A 142 1.84 -12.33 -4.24
C TRP A 142 0.98 -13.58 -4.06
N ASP A 143 0.10 -13.61 -3.07
CA ASP A 143 -0.76 -14.76 -2.80
C ASP A 143 -1.73 -15.03 -3.96
N ARG A 144 -2.29 -14.00 -4.61
CA ARG A 144 -3.17 -14.18 -5.78
C ARG A 144 -2.39 -14.68 -6.99
N GLN A 145 -1.22 -14.11 -7.24
CA GLN A 145 -0.33 -14.60 -8.30
C GLN A 145 0.11 -16.04 -8.06
N LYS A 146 0.42 -16.39 -6.81
CA LYS A 146 0.78 -17.76 -6.42
C LYS A 146 -0.38 -18.71 -6.67
N ALA A 147 -1.61 -18.36 -6.27
CA ALA A 147 -2.78 -19.18 -6.50
C ALA A 147 -2.99 -19.47 -8.00
N ILE A 148 -2.83 -18.45 -8.86
CA ILE A 148 -2.88 -18.60 -10.32
C ILE A 148 -1.77 -19.51 -10.84
N ARG A 149 -0.50 -19.27 -10.45
CA ARG A 149 0.65 -20.06 -10.91
C ARG A 149 0.55 -21.53 -10.51
N GLU A 150 0.03 -21.80 -9.32
CA GLU A 150 -0.12 -23.16 -8.77
C GLU A 150 -1.46 -23.81 -9.16
N ASN A 151 -2.33 -23.09 -9.88
CA ASN A 151 -3.68 -23.53 -10.23
C ASN A 151 -4.47 -24.02 -9.00
N THR A 152 -4.40 -23.24 -7.92
CA THR A 152 -5.10 -23.49 -6.65
C THR A 152 -6.24 -22.49 -6.44
N SER A 153 -7.18 -22.84 -5.57
CA SER A 153 -8.33 -21.97 -5.27
C SER A 153 -7.89 -20.73 -4.50
N ASP A 154 -8.31 -19.58 -5.01
CA ASP A 154 -8.20 -18.28 -4.36
C ASP A 154 -9.55 -17.90 -3.74
N PHE A 155 -9.70 -18.07 -2.43
CA PHE A 155 -10.97 -17.77 -1.74
C PHE A 155 -11.27 -16.28 -1.57
N LEU A 156 -10.36 -15.39 -2.02
CA LEU A 156 -10.49 -13.94 -1.98
C LEU A 156 -10.49 -13.33 -3.38
N ALA A 157 -10.73 -14.10 -4.45
CA ALA A 157 -10.88 -13.51 -5.76
C ALA A 157 -11.73 -14.38 -6.68
N ASP A 158 -12.87 -13.85 -7.09
CA ASP A 158 -13.77 -14.54 -8.02
C ASP A 158 -13.63 -14.06 -9.46
N ASN A 159 -12.86 -12.99 -9.71
CA ASN A 159 -12.72 -12.36 -11.03
C ASN A 159 -11.32 -11.73 -11.27
N PRO A 160 -10.99 -11.35 -12.51
CA PRO A 160 -9.70 -10.72 -12.84
C PRO A 160 -9.40 -9.45 -12.04
N PHE A 161 -10.40 -8.61 -11.76
CA PHE A 161 -10.21 -7.41 -10.95
C PHE A 161 -9.77 -7.74 -9.51
N GLU A 162 -10.47 -8.65 -8.82
CA GLU A 162 -10.15 -9.03 -7.44
C GLU A 162 -8.85 -9.85 -7.31
N SER A 163 -8.47 -10.57 -8.36
CA SER A 163 -7.21 -11.34 -8.43
C SER A 163 -6.01 -10.51 -8.90
N MET A 164 -6.15 -9.18 -8.93
CA MET A 164 -5.10 -8.21 -9.29
C MET A 164 -4.64 -8.30 -10.76
N GLN A 165 -5.43 -8.93 -11.63
CA GLN A 165 -5.09 -9.07 -13.06
C GLN A 165 -5.38 -7.81 -13.88
N THR A 166 -6.10 -6.83 -13.31
CA THR A 166 -6.32 -5.51 -13.91
C THR A 166 -5.42 -4.43 -13.32
N LEU A 167 -4.44 -4.79 -12.49
CA LEU A 167 -3.53 -3.85 -11.85
C LEU A 167 -2.61 -3.20 -12.89
N VAL A 168 -2.77 -1.89 -13.08
CA VAL A 168 -1.99 -1.09 -14.01
C VAL A 168 -1.07 -0.08 -13.33
N GLY A 169 -1.35 0.28 -12.07
CA GLY A 169 -0.53 1.22 -11.31
C GLY A 169 -0.26 0.72 -9.89
N LEU A 170 1.00 0.74 -9.46
CA LEU A 170 1.39 0.49 -8.08
C LEU A 170 2.29 1.64 -7.60
N PHE A 171 1.79 2.42 -6.66
CA PHE A 171 2.51 3.55 -6.08
C PHE A 171 2.83 3.21 -4.64
N THR A 172 4.11 3.10 -4.30
CA THR A 172 4.56 2.80 -2.93
C THR A 172 5.24 4.01 -2.33
N PHE A 173 4.87 4.40 -1.12
CA PHE A 173 5.42 5.54 -0.40
C PHE A 173 6.14 5.06 0.86
N GLY A 174 7.38 5.51 1.08
CA GLY A 174 8.16 5.14 2.27
C GLY A 174 8.17 3.64 2.49
N SER A 175 8.44 2.85 1.43
CA SER A 175 8.23 1.41 1.45
C SER A 175 9.18 0.70 2.41
N CYS A 176 8.59 -0.11 3.29
CA CYS A 176 9.31 -0.88 4.29
C CYS A 176 9.54 -2.35 3.87
N ILE A 177 9.21 -2.70 2.63
CA ILE A 177 9.41 -4.05 2.05
C ILE A 177 10.80 -4.63 2.37
N PRO A 178 11.91 -3.87 2.28
CA PRO A 178 13.25 -4.43 2.54
C PRO A 178 13.44 -5.08 3.91
N PHE A 179 12.68 -4.67 4.94
CA PHE A 179 12.76 -5.34 6.24
C PHE A 179 12.21 -6.76 6.20
N PHE A 180 11.21 -7.00 5.36
CA PHE A 180 10.53 -8.29 5.23
C PHE A 180 11.24 -9.22 4.25
N THR A 181 12.14 -8.69 3.40
CA THR A 181 12.89 -9.51 2.45
C THR A 181 13.97 -10.38 3.09
N LEU A 182 14.41 -10.06 4.32
CA LEU A 182 15.49 -10.77 5.02
C LEU A 182 15.21 -12.27 5.22
N GLY A 183 13.93 -12.67 5.25
CA GLY A 183 13.51 -14.06 5.42
C GLY A 183 13.47 -14.88 4.12
N TYR A 184 13.64 -14.27 2.95
CA TYR A 184 13.37 -14.90 1.65
C TYR A 184 14.63 -15.16 0.83
N HIS A 185 14.89 -16.43 0.51
CA HIS A 185 16.01 -16.87 -0.32
C HIS A 185 15.54 -18.00 -1.27
N PRO A 186 15.43 -17.77 -2.59
CA PRO A 186 15.70 -16.52 -3.30
C PRO A 186 14.63 -15.45 -3.02
N LEU A 187 15.05 -14.17 -2.99
CA LEU A 187 14.14 -13.03 -2.92
C LEU A 187 13.51 -12.76 -4.29
N GLN A 188 12.18 -12.80 -4.34
CA GLN A 188 11.40 -12.52 -5.55
C GLN A 188 10.37 -11.41 -5.29
N ALA A 189 10.30 -10.46 -6.20
CA ALA A 189 9.23 -9.46 -6.27
C ALA A 189 7.94 -10.08 -6.83
N ILE A 190 6.82 -9.42 -6.58
CA ILE A 190 5.60 -9.66 -7.37
C ILE A 190 5.87 -9.42 -8.85
N GLU A 191 5.15 -10.15 -9.70
CA GLU A 191 5.23 -9.96 -11.15
C GLU A 191 4.42 -8.71 -11.54
N PHE A 192 5.09 -7.68 -12.05
CA PHE A 192 4.43 -6.45 -12.46
C PHE A 192 5.07 -5.84 -13.73
N PRO A 193 4.26 -5.40 -14.72
CA PRO A 193 2.85 -5.78 -14.89
C PRO A 193 2.72 -7.29 -15.13
N ILE A 194 1.53 -7.86 -14.89
CA ILE A 194 1.34 -9.29 -15.15
C ILE A 194 1.40 -9.59 -16.67
N PRO A 195 1.86 -10.79 -17.09
CA PRO A 195 1.98 -11.14 -18.51
C PRO A 195 0.65 -11.11 -19.27
N GLN A 196 -0.45 -11.42 -18.59
CA GLN A 196 -1.80 -11.51 -19.17
C GLN A 196 -2.47 -10.13 -19.35
N LEU A 197 -1.87 -9.06 -18.85
CA LEU A 197 -2.39 -7.70 -19.00
C LEU A 197 -2.40 -7.34 -20.50
N PRO A 198 -3.50 -6.76 -21.04
CA PRO A 198 -3.56 -6.35 -22.44
C PRO A 198 -2.39 -5.45 -22.83
N GLU A 199 -1.82 -5.62 -24.03
CA GLU A 199 -0.59 -4.91 -24.43
C GLU A 199 -0.72 -3.37 -24.36
N GLU A 200 -1.90 -2.84 -24.70
CA GLU A 200 -2.18 -1.41 -24.54
C GLU A 200 -2.00 -0.97 -23.08
N TRP A 201 -2.51 -1.75 -22.14
CA TRP A 201 -2.44 -1.46 -20.71
C TRP A 201 -1.04 -1.70 -20.16
N LYS A 202 -0.39 -2.78 -20.59
CA LYS A 202 0.98 -3.14 -20.22
C LYS A 202 1.98 -2.06 -20.56
N SER A 203 1.87 -1.45 -21.75
CA SER A 203 2.75 -0.34 -22.17
C SER A 203 2.65 0.89 -21.27
N LYS A 204 1.49 1.09 -20.65
CA LYS A 204 1.19 2.21 -19.74
C LYS A 204 1.39 1.85 -18.27
N ALA A 205 1.47 0.57 -17.91
CA ALA A 205 1.52 0.14 -16.51
C ALA A 205 2.80 0.58 -15.81
N ARG A 206 2.71 1.10 -14.58
CA ARG A 206 3.86 1.59 -13.82
C ARG A 206 3.82 1.20 -12.35
N TRP A 207 4.96 0.77 -11.83
CA TRP A 207 5.27 0.71 -10.42
C TRP A 207 6.31 1.76 -10.08
N PHE A 208 5.87 2.80 -9.36
CA PHE A 208 6.75 3.85 -8.83
C PHE A 208 6.84 3.73 -7.31
N ASN A 209 8.07 3.71 -6.80
CA ASN A 209 8.36 3.74 -5.39
C ASN A 209 8.94 5.10 -5.01
N PHE A 210 8.32 5.80 -4.07
CA PHE A 210 8.75 7.09 -3.56
C PHE A 210 9.39 6.89 -2.20
N TYR A 211 10.58 7.44 -2.02
CA TYR A 211 11.32 7.38 -0.76
C TYR A 211 11.96 8.74 -0.48
N ASP A 212 12.15 9.04 0.79
CA ASP A 212 12.93 10.17 1.26
C ASP A 212 14.19 9.64 1.93
N VAL A 213 15.34 10.23 1.62
CA VAL A 213 16.64 9.84 2.19
C VAL A 213 16.67 9.97 3.72
N ASP A 214 15.82 10.82 4.30
CA ASP A 214 15.66 11.02 5.73
C ASP A 214 14.60 10.10 6.37
N ASP A 215 13.87 9.31 5.57
CA ASP A 215 12.90 8.34 6.05
C ASP A 215 13.55 6.99 6.36
N VAL A 216 13.87 6.76 7.63
CA VAL A 216 14.52 5.52 8.11
C VAL A 216 13.68 4.25 7.95
N LEU A 217 12.43 4.35 7.48
CA LEU A 217 11.57 3.20 7.23
C LEU A 217 11.28 3.00 5.74
N GLY A 218 11.60 3.98 4.90
CA GLY A 218 11.38 3.99 3.47
C GLY A 218 12.67 3.77 2.71
N TYR A 219 12.64 2.83 1.76
CA TYR A 219 13.84 2.44 1.02
C TYR A 219 13.57 2.28 -0.48
N PRO A 220 14.59 2.46 -1.33
CA PRO A 220 14.52 2.06 -2.73
C PRO A 220 14.34 0.54 -2.84
N LEU A 221 13.61 0.10 -3.88
CA LEU A 221 13.24 -1.31 -4.07
C LEU A 221 14.02 -1.98 -5.20
N LYS A 222 14.44 -1.24 -6.25
CA LYS A 222 14.99 -1.83 -7.48
C LYS A 222 16.21 -2.69 -7.25
N ASP A 223 17.08 -2.29 -6.32
CA ASP A 223 18.37 -2.95 -6.08
C ASP A 223 18.27 -4.11 -5.08
N LEU A 224 17.07 -4.47 -4.60
CA LEU A 224 16.89 -5.61 -3.70
C LEU A 224 17.18 -6.95 -4.39
N SER A 225 16.75 -7.12 -5.65
CA SER A 225 17.06 -8.29 -6.47
C SER A 225 16.78 -8.02 -7.95
N GLU A 226 17.23 -8.92 -8.83
CA GLU A 226 16.95 -8.83 -10.28
C GLU A 226 15.44 -8.78 -10.58
N SER A 227 14.62 -9.48 -9.78
CA SER A 227 13.16 -9.44 -9.96
C SER A 227 12.56 -8.07 -9.60
N TYR A 228 13.02 -7.43 -8.52
CA TYR A 228 12.60 -6.06 -8.19
C TYR A 228 13.05 -5.06 -9.26
N ASN A 229 14.29 -5.19 -9.74
CA ASN A 229 14.82 -4.33 -10.80
C ASN A 229 13.97 -4.37 -12.08
N LYS A 230 13.40 -5.54 -12.40
CA LYS A 230 12.49 -5.75 -13.55
C LYS A 230 11.07 -5.23 -13.28
N SER A 231 10.52 -5.46 -12.10
CA SER A 231 9.13 -5.11 -11.76
C SER A 231 8.94 -3.63 -11.42
N VAL A 232 9.90 -3.02 -10.72
CA VAL A 232 9.82 -1.62 -10.27
C VAL A 232 10.36 -0.70 -11.37
N ASN A 233 9.50 0.16 -11.90
CA ASN A 233 9.89 1.06 -12.99
C ASN A 233 10.86 2.14 -12.49
N ALA A 234 10.58 2.76 -11.34
CA ALA A 234 11.41 3.81 -10.77
C ALA A 234 11.37 3.83 -9.23
N ASP A 235 12.54 4.04 -8.63
CA ASP A 235 12.68 4.58 -7.28
C ASP A 235 12.87 6.10 -7.41
N ILE A 236 11.98 6.88 -6.81
CA ILE A 236 11.88 8.34 -6.94
C ILE A 236 12.17 8.94 -5.56
N GLU A 237 13.25 9.70 -5.48
CA GLU A 237 13.56 10.48 -4.27
C GLU A 237 12.59 11.67 -4.18
N VAL A 238 12.00 11.87 -3.00
CA VAL A 238 11.15 13.02 -2.65
C VAL A 238 11.62 13.60 -1.33
N ASN A 239 11.19 14.83 -1.02
CA ASN A 239 11.50 15.50 0.23
C ASN A 239 10.20 15.76 1.02
N VAL A 240 9.87 14.85 1.93
CA VAL A 240 8.61 14.84 2.68
C VAL A 240 8.78 15.30 4.14
N GLY A 241 10.00 15.71 4.52
CA GLY A 241 10.32 16.23 5.85
C GLY A 241 11.26 17.44 5.81
N ASN A 242 11.06 18.38 6.74
CA ASN A 242 12.07 19.42 7.00
C ASN A 242 13.25 18.84 7.81
N TRP A 243 14.44 19.42 7.71
CA TRP A 243 15.67 19.02 8.47
C TRP A 243 15.50 18.86 10.00
N LEU A 244 14.48 19.48 10.60
CA LEU A 244 14.11 19.35 12.02
C LEU A 244 13.21 18.14 12.33
N GLN A 245 12.73 17.46 11.29
CA GLN A 245 11.77 16.35 11.31
C GLN A 245 12.40 15.02 10.85
N SER A 246 13.62 15.04 10.30
CA SER A 246 14.41 13.92 9.74
C SER A 246 14.79 12.78 10.72
N TRP A 247 14.19 12.72 11.90
CA TRP A 247 14.44 11.70 12.94
C TRP A 247 13.16 11.30 13.71
N ASN A 248 11.98 11.73 13.25
CA ASN A 248 10.72 11.46 13.95
C ASN A 248 9.63 10.93 12.99
N PRO A 249 8.61 10.22 13.51
CA PRO A 249 7.56 9.59 12.70
C PRO A 249 6.80 10.53 11.75
N LEU A 250 6.97 11.86 11.82
CA LEU A 250 6.22 12.83 11.02
C LEU A 250 6.68 12.91 9.57
N CYS A 251 7.98 12.79 9.25
CA CYS A 251 8.44 12.77 7.85
C CYS A 251 7.82 11.58 7.10
N HIS A 252 7.76 10.43 7.77
CA HIS A 252 7.15 9.23 7.24
C HIS A 252 5.67 9.41 6.86
N PHE A 253 4.93 10.36 7.44
CA PHE A 253 3.54 10.66 7.04
C PHE A 253 3.42 11.77 5.98
N GLY A 254 4.53 12.40 5.59
CA GLY A 254 4.56 13.55 4.68
C GLY A 254 4.20 13.23 3.23
N TYR A 255 4.43 11.99 2.77
CA TYR A 255 4.15 11.56 1.39
C TYR A 255 2.72 11.84 0.92
N TRP A 256 1.74 11.76 1.82
CA TRP A 256 0.33 12.02 1.49
C TRP A 256 0.02 13.46 1.09
N ARG A 257 0.96 14.39 1.31
CA ARG A 257 0.79 15.82 0.98
C ARG A 257 1.89 16.34 0.08
N ASP A 258 2.79 15.46 -0.32
CA ASP A 258 3.92 15.82 -1.14
C ASP A 258 3.46 16.09 -2.57
N ASP A 259 3.88 17.22 -3.11
CA ASP A 259 3.45 17.68 -4.43
C ASP A 259 4.01 16.77 -5.54
N ASP A 260 5.22 16.25 -5.40
CA ASP A 260 5.82 15.38 -6.41
C ASP A 260 5.11 14.02 -6.45
N CYS A 261 4.76 13.47 -5.28
CA CYS A 261 3.88 12.30 -5.17
C CYS A 261 2.52 12.53 -5.84
N LEU A 262 1.83 13.62 -5.48
CA LEU A 262 0.49 13.95 -5.99
C LEU A 262 0.50 14.21 -7.51
N ASN A 263 1.48 14.96 -8.01
CA ASN A 263 1.61 15.30 -9.42
C ASN A 263 1.87 14.03 -10.26
N SER A 264 2.76 13.15 -9.79
CA SER A 264 3.10 11.89 -10.48
C SER A 264 1.88 10.96 -10.60
N ILE A 265 1.09 10.84 -9.53
CA ILE A 265 -0.13 10.01 -9.54
C ILE A 265 -1.21 10.65 -10.42
N ALA A 266 -1.40 11.96 -10.32
CA ALA A 266 -2.39 12.67 -11.13
C ALA A 266 -2.06 12.60 -12.63
N GLU A 267 -0.80 12.75 -13.01
CA GLU A 267 -0.33 12.59 -14.39
C GLU A 267 -0.63 11.17 -14.90
N PHE A 268 -0.26 10.16 -14.10
CA PHE A 268 -0.51 8.78 -14.45
C PHE A 268 -2.00 8.51 -14.64
N ILE A 269 -2.85 8.86 -13.66
CA ILE A 269 -4.30 8.70 -13.73
C ILE A 269 -4.88 9.40 -14.97
N SER A 270 -4.40 10.61 -15.29
CA SER A 270 -4.87 11.39 -16.43
C SER A 270 -4.59 10.73 -17.78
N GLY A 271 -3.60 9.82 -17.86
CA GLY A 271 -3.34 8.99 -19.03
C GLY A 271 -4.33 7.84 -19.26
N TRP A 272 -5.21 7.57 -18.28
CA TRP A 272 -6.22 6.50 -18.31
C TRP A 272 -7.66 6.99 -18.48
N ILE A 273 -7.91 8.29 -18.32
CA ILE A 273 -9.26 8.90 -18.33
C ILE A 273 -9.38 10.04 -19.34
#